data_AF-M1BS86-F1
#
_entry.id   AF-M1BS86-F1
#
_cell.length_a   1.000
_cell.length_b   1.000
_cell.length_c   1.000
_cell.angle_alpha   90.00
_cell.angle_beta   90.00
_cell.angle_gamma   90.00
#
_symmetry.space_group_name_H-M   'P 1'
#
loop_
_entity.id
_entity.type
_entity.pdbx_description
1 polymer ?
#
loop_
_entity_poly.entity_id
_entity_poly.type
_entity_poly.pdbx_seq_one_letter_code
_entity_poly.pdbx_strand_id
1 'polypeptide(L)'
;MKSFGVIPDTFALNMIIKAYSKCLEVDEAIRVYREMGLYGCEPDAFTYGYIAKGLCEKGRVNQGLEFFKEMRNKGFIPKGSTYMILVCSLALERRFEDATEVVFDMLDNSLSPDQLTYKTVMEELSREGRGDYAFELLEEFKKRDSLMNEKTYKSLLNTLYFLNKD
;
A
#
# COMPACT_ATOMS: atom_id res chain seq x y z
N MET A 1 -24.73 -13.17 -13.56
CA MET A 1 -25.14 -11.76 -13.76
C MET A 1 -25.57 -11.50 -15.20
N LYS A 2 -24.72 -11.72 -16.23
CA LYS A 2 -25.16 -11.65 -17.65
C LYS A 2 -26.34 -12.56 -18.01
N SER A 3 -26.39 -13.78 -17.46
CA SER A 3 -27.43 -14.78 -17.78
C SER A 3 -28.83 -14.47 -17.22
N PHE A 4 -28.97 -13.48 -16.33
CA PHE A 4 -30.23 -13.13 -15.69
C PHE A 4 -30.76 -11.74 -16.09
N GLY A 5 -30.14 -11.06 -17.06
CA GLY A 5 -30.57 -9.75 -17.54
C GLY A 5 -30.37 -8.58 -16.55
N VAL A 6 -29.68 -8.81 -15.43
CA VAL A 6 -29.34 -7.77 -14.46
C VAL A 6 -28.02 -7.13 -14.84
N ILE A 7 -28.03 -5.82 -15.10
CA ILE A 7 -26.84 -5.00 -15.31
C ILE A 7 -26.33 -4.60 -13.92
N PRO A 8 -25.18 -5.12 -13.45
CA PRO A 8 -24.61 -4.70 -12.18
C PRO A 8 -24.09 -3.26 -12.27
N ASP A 9 -24.19 -2.52 -11.17
CA ASP A 9 -23.55 -1.21 -11.02
C ASP A 9 -22.11 -1.33 -10.50
N THR A 10 -21.37 -0.22 -10.51
CA THR A 10 -19.98 -0.15 -10.02
C THR A 10 -19.86 -0.66 -8.58
N PHE A 11 -20.84 -0.39 -7.73
CA PHE A 11 -20.83 -0.84 -6.34
C PHE A 11 -20.89 -2.36 -6.22
N ALA A 12 -21.81 -3.02 -6.93
CA ALA A 12 -21.95 -4.46 -6.94
C ALA A 12 -20.67 -5.14 -7.49
N LEU A 13 -20.11 -4.63 -8.58
CA LEU A 13 -18.86 -5.14 -9.14
C LEU A 13 -17.69 -4.97 -8.16
N ASN A 14 -17.61 -3.83 -7.47
CA ASN A 14 -16.61 -3.59 -6.43
C ASN A 14 -16.75 -4.56 -5.24
N MET A 15 -17.96 -4.97 -4.87
CA MET A 15 -18.15 -5.97 -3.82
C MET A 15 -17.66 -7.35 -4.25
N ILE A 16 -17.86 -7.72 -5.51
CA ILE A 16 -17.32 -8.97 -6.07
C ILE A 16 -15.79 -8.93 -6.10
N ILE A 17 -15.20 -7.84 -6.61
CA ILE A 17 -13.75 -7.64 -6.65
C ILE A 17 -13.16 -7.70 -5.23
N LYS A 18 -13.80 -7.06 -4.26
CA LYS A 18 -13.40 -7.13 -2.85
C LYS A 18 -13.44 -8.55 -2.32
N ALA A 19 -14.48 -9.32 -2.63
CA ALA A 19 -14.63 -10.70 -2.18
C ALA A 19 -13.51 -11.58 -2.75
N TYR A 20 -13.30 -11.54 -4.08
CA TYR A 20 -12.21 -12.27 -4.72
C TYR A 20 -10.83 -11.88 -4.20
N SER A 21 -10.58 -10.57 -4.03
CA SER A 21 -9.31 -10.08 -3.50
C SER A 21 -9.06 -10.58 -2.07
N LYS A 22 -10.09 -10.59 -1.21
CA LYS A 22 -9.99 -11.14 0.16
C LYS A 22 -9.77 -12.65 0.20
N CYS A 23 -10.32 -13.38 -0.77
CA CYS A 23 -10.09 -14.82 -0.92
C CYS A 23 -8.76 -15.15 -1.63
N LEU A 24 -7.96 -14.13 -1.99
CA LEU A 24 -6.74 -14.27 -2.78
C LEU A 24 -6.96 -14.89 -4.17
N GLU A 25 -8.19 -14.85 -4.67
CA GLU A 25 -8.59 -15.21 -6.03
C GLU A 25 -8.40 -14.01 -6.97
N VAL A 26 -7.20 -13.41 -6.92
CA VAL A 26 -6.89 -12.13 -7.57
C VAL A 26 -7.06 -12.14 -9.09
N ASP A 27 -6.95 -13.30 -9.74
CA ASP A 27 -7.16 -13.43 -11.18
C ASP A 27 -8.64 -13.25 -11.54
N GLU A 28 -9.55 -13.75 -10.71
CA GLU A 28 -10.99 -13.49 -10.86
C GLU A 28 -11.32 -12.03 -10.53
N ALA A 29 -10.65 -11.44 -9.53
CA ALA A 29 -10.79 -10.00 -9.25
C ALA A 29 -10.39 -9.14 -10.46
N ILE A 30 -9.25 -9.44 -11.09
CA ILE A 30 -8.76 -8.76 -12.30
C ILE A 30 -9.70 -9.00 -13.49
N ARG A 31 -10.25 -10.20 -13.62
CA ARG A 31 -11.25 -10.51 -14.65
C ARG A 31 -12.48 -9.62 -14.49
N VAL A 32 -13.04 -9.51 -13.28
CA VAL A 32 -14.20 -8.66 -13.02
C VAL A 32 -13.89 -7.19 -13.30
N TYR A 33 -12.70 -6.70 -12.90
CA TYR A 33 -12.21 -5.37 -13.26
C TYR A 33 -12.21 -5.12 -14.77
N ARG A 34 -11.68 -6.05 -15.57
CA ARG A 34 -11.66 -5.93 -17.04
C ARG A 34 -13.06 -5.97 -17.66
N GLU A 35 -14.00 -6.67 -17.02
CA GLU A 35 -15.38 -6.76 -17.49
C GLU A 35 -16.22 -5.52 -17.11
N MET A 36 -15.78 -4.63 -16.21
CA MET A 36 -16.57 -3.47 -15.75
C MET A 36 -17.05 -2.59 -16.91
N GLY A 37 -16.18 -2.30 -17.87
CA GLY A 37 -16.53 -1.49 -19.05
C GLY A 37 -17.61 -2.12 -19.94
N LEU A 38 -17.73 -3.46 -19.94
CA LEU A 38 -18.80 -4.15 -20.67
C LEU A 38 -20.19 -3.90 -20.06
N TYR A 39 -20.24 -3.42 -18.81
CA TYR A 39 -21.44 -3.01 -18.10
C TYR A 39 -21.60 -1.48 -18.05
N GLY A 40 -20.76 -0.72 -18.77
CA GLY A 40 -20.75 0.74 -18.70
C GLY A 40 -20.29 1.29 -17.34
N CYS A 41 -19.59 0.48 -16.55
CA CYS A 41 -19.09 0.85 -15.23
C CYS A 41 -17.60 1.21 -15.32
N GLU A 42 -17.22 2.34 -14.73
CA GLU A 42 -15.82 2.76 -14.64
C GLU A 42 -15.19 2.33 -13.31
N PRO A 43 -13.96 1.80 -13.31
CA PRO A 43 -13.19 1.54 -12.09
C PRO A 43 -12.98 2.80 -11.25
N ASP A 44 -13.14 2.67 -9.93
CA ASP A 44 -12.94 3.76 -8.97
C ASP A 44 -11.83 3.45 -7.96
N ALA A 45 -11.62 4.35 -7.00
CA ALA A 45 -10.60 4.17 -5.97
C ALA A 45 -10.73 2.86 -5.17
N PHE A 46 -11.96 2.34 -5.00
CA PHE A 46 -12.19 1.06 -4.33
C PHE A 46 -11.75 -0.11 -5.21
N THR A 47 -12.05 -0.05 -6.51
CA THR A 47 -11.67 -1.08 -7.48
C THR A 47 -10.15 -1.33 -7.44
N TYR A 48 -9.36 -0.27 -7.62
CA TYR A 48 -7.90 -0.39 -7.59
C TYR A 48 -7.39 -0.79 -6.21
N GLY A 49 -7.92 -0.16 -5.15
CA GLY A 49 -7.47 -0.41 -3.79
C GLY A 49 -7.67 -1.86 -3.32
N TYR A 50 -8.76 -2.51 -3.74
CA TYR A 50 -9.01 -3.92 -3.44
C TYR A 50 -8.05 -4.85 -4.18
N ILE A 51 -7.84 -4.62 -5.49
CA ILE A 51 -6.97 -5.45 -6.32
C ILE A 51 -5.52 -5.32 -5.91
N ALA A 52 -5.03 -4.08 -5.72
CA ALA A 52 -3.66 -3.82 -5.27
C ALA A 52 -3.37 -4.52 -3.95
N LYS A 53 -4.29 -4.37 -2.98
CA LYS A 53 -4.22 -5.05 -1.68
C LYS A 53 -4.18 -6.58 -1.84
N GLY A 54 -5.13 -7.17 -2.57
CA GLY A 54 -5.20 -8.63 -2.72
C GLY A 54 -3.97 -9.21 -3.45
N LEU A 55 -3.43 -8.50 -4.44
CA LEU A 55 -2.21 -8.88 -5.15
C LEU A 55 -1.01 -8.91 -4.21
N CYS A 56 -0.82 -7.86 -3.40
CA CYS A 56 0.25 -7.80 -2.40
C CYS A 56 0.11 -8.90 -1.34
N GLU A 57 -1.10 -9.15 -0.83
CA GLU A 57 -1.37 -10.24 0.13
C GLU A 57 -1.12 -11.62 -0.46
N LYS A 58 -1.34 -11.82 -1.78
CA LYS A 58 -1.00 -13.06 -2.50
C LYS A 58 0.49 -13.19 -2.83
N GLY A 59 1.31 -12.16 -2.58
CA GLY A 59 2.72 -12.13 -2.95
C GLY A 59 2.98 -11.76 -4.42
N ARG A 60 1.99 -11.26 -5.16
CA ARG A 60 2.15 -10.71 -6.52
C ARG A 60 2.46 -9.21 -6.45
N VAL A 61 3.51 -8.85 -5.71
CA VAL A 61 3.80 -7.47 -5.29
C VAL A 61 4.03 -6.53 -6.48
N ASN A 62 4.72 -6.98 -7.53
CA ASN A 62 4.92 -6.19 -8.76
C ASN A 62 3.60 -5.72 -9.37
N GLN A 63 2.62 -6.62 -9.52
CA GLN A 63 1.32 -6.25 -10.06
C GLN A 63 0.51 -5.41 -9.06
N GLY A 64 0.64 -5.68 -7.76
CA GLY A 64 0.04 -4.82 -6.73
C GLY A 64 0.53 -3.37 -6.84
N LEU A 65 1.83 -3.19 -7.06
CA LEU A 65 2.46 -1.89 -7.27
C LEU A 65 2.05 -1.24 -8.59
N GLU A 66 1.87 -2.01 -9.67
CA GLU A 66 1.33 -1.50 -10.94
C GLU A 66 -0.08 -0.94 -10.77
N PHE A 67 -0.98 -1.67 -10.11
CA PHE A 67 -2.34 -1.20 -9.81
C PHE A 67 -2.32 0.04 -8.90
N PHE A 68 -1.40 0.10 -7.93
CA PHE A 68 -1.19 1.31 -7.13
C PHE A 68 -0.77 2.50 -8.00
N LYS A 69 0.24 2.34 -8.85
CA LYS A 69 0.72 3.42 -9.74
C LYS A 69 -0.38 3.88 -10.69
N GLU A 70 -1.15 2.97 -11.27
CA GLU A 70 -2.29 3.31 -12.13
C GLU A 70 -3.37 4.08 -11.35
N MET A 71 -3.69 3.64 -10.14
CA MET A 71 -4.61 4.33 -9.23
C MET A 71 -4.18 5.78 -8.99
N ARG A 72 -2.89 5.99 -8.69
CA ARG A 72 -2.32 7.33 -8.47
C ARG A 72 -2.33 8.18 -9.74
N ASN A 73 -1.99 7.61 -10.89
CA ASN A 73 -2.03 8.31 -12.19
C ASN A 73 -3.45 8.78 -12.56
N LYS A 74 -4.49 8.09 -12.08
CA LYS A 74 -5.90 8.46 -12.24
C LYS A 74 -6.39 9.46 -11.18
N GLY A 75 -5.51 9.91 -10.28
CA GLY A 75 -5.82 10.86 -9.21
C GLY A 75 -6.53 10.23 -8.00
N PHE A 76 -6.60 8.90 -7.90
CA PHE A 76 -7.23 8.24 -6.77
C PHE A 76 -6.25 8.07 -5.60
N ILE A 77 -6.76 8.26 -4.37
CA ILE A 77 -5.98 8.11 -3.13
C ILE A 77 -6.31 6.75 -2.49
N PRO A 78 -5.30 5.86 -2.34
CA PRO A 78 -5.47 4.60 -1.62
C PRO A 78 -5.92 4.78 -0.18
N LYS A 79 -6.60 3.77 0.36
CA LYS A 79 -6.89 3.74 1.79
C LYS A 79 -5.63 3.40 2.58
N GLY A 80 -5.54 3.87 3.83
CA GLY A 80 -4.39 3.58 4.71
C GLY A 80 -4.04 2.09 4.80
N SER A 81 -5.03 1.19 4.83
CA SER A 81 -4.79 -0.26 4.81
C SER A 81 -4.12 -0.77 3.53
N THR A 82 -4.37 -0.12 2.39
CA THR A 82 -3.74 -0.48 1.11
C THR A 82 -2.28 -0.04 1.11
N TYR A 83 -1.99 1.17 1.58
CA TYR A 83 -0.62 1.65 1.79
C TYR A 83 0.19 0.72 2.69
N MET A 84 -0.33 0.40 3.88
CA MET A 84 0.36 -0.47 4.84
C MET A 84 0.75 -1.81 4.23
N ILE A 85 -0.16 -2.44 3.48
CA ILE A 85 0.10 -3.73 2.84
C ILE A 85 1.13 -3.61 1.71
N LEU A 86 1.09 -2.55 0.90
CA LEU A 86 2.12 -2.29 -0.10
C LEU A 86 3.51 -2.12 0.54
N VAL A 87 3.61 -1.28 1.58
CA VAL A 87 4.88 -1.03 2.29
C VAL A 87 5.42 -2.34 2.88
N CYS A 88 4.59 -3.10 3.60
CA CYS A 88 5.01 -4.38 4.18
C CYS A 88 5.44 -5.38 3.11
N SER A 89 4.67 -5.53 2.03
CA SER A 89 5.01 -6.46 0.94
C SER A 89 6.30 -6.08 0.22
N LEU A 90 6.54 -4.80 -0.03
CA LEU A 90 7.78 -4.31 -0.65
C LEU A 90 8.99 -4.50 0.28
N ALA A 91 8.82 -4.23 1.58
CA ALA A 91 9.85 -4.46 2.58
C ALA A 91 10.23 -5.96 2.66
N LEU A 92 9.25 -6.87 2.61
CA LEU A 92 9.49 -8.31 2.59
C LEU A 92 10.24 -8.78 1.33
N GLU A 93 10.04 -8.11 0.19
CA GLU A 93 10.80 -8.34 -1.05
C GLU A 93 12.14 -7.61 -1.12
N ARG A 94 12.56 -6.94 -0.03
CA ARG A 94 13.78 -6.13 0.05
C ARG A 94 13.83 -4.96 -0.94
N ARG A 95 12.67 -4.39 -1.25
CA ARG A 95 12.51 -3.25 -2.16
C ARG A 95 12.27 -1.96 -1.37
N PHE A 96 13.28 -1.54 -0.62
CA PHE A 96 13.14 -0.47 0.37
C PHE A 96 12.92 0.90 -0.25
N GLU A 97 13.51 1.18 -1.41
CA GLU A 97 13.26 2.40 -2.16
C GLU A 97 11.78 2.51 -2.52
N ASP A 98 11.20 1.45 -3.13
CA ASP A 98 9.78 1.44 -3.47
C ASP A 98 8.89 1.57 -2.21
N ALA A 99 9.26 0.91 -1.11
CA ALA A 99 8.52 0.99 0.15
C ALA A 99 8.53 2.42 0.72
N THR A 100 9.69 3.09 0.68
CA THR A 100 9.86 4.48 1.10
C THR A 100 9.04 5.43 0.23
N GLU A 101 9.05 5.25 -1.10
CA GLU A 101 8.23 6.05 -2.02
C GLU A 101 6.73 5.89 -1.74
N VAL A 102 6.27 4.69 -1.39
CA VAL A 102 4.87 4.46 -0.98
C VAL A 102 4.55 5.17 0.34
N VAL A 103 5.48 5.25 1.30
CA VAL A 103 5.30 6.03 2.54
C VAL A 103 5.27 7.53 2.24
N PHE A 104 6.13 8.03 1.37
CA PHE A 104 6.09 9.44 0.97
C PHE A 104 4.80 9.80 0.26
N ASP A 105 4.32 8.97 -0.67
CA ASP A 105 3.01 9.19 -1.28
C ASP A 105 1.91 9.20 -0.20
N MET A 106 1.95 8.31 0.80
CA MET A 106 0.99 8.35 1.92
C MET A 106 1.01 9.70 2.66
N LEU A 107 2.22 10.20 3.00
CA LEU A 107 2.42 11.47 3.70
C LEU A 107 1.99 12.67 2.87
N ASP A 108 2.31 12.69 1.57
CA ASP A 108 1.95 13.76 0.65
C ASP A 108 0.43 13.85 0.44
N ASN A 109 -0.33 12.78 0.73
CA ASN A 109 -1.80 12.78 0.78
C ASN A 109 -2.37 13.02 2.20
N SER A 110 -1.57 13.59 3.12
CA SER A 110 -1.97 13.89 4.51
C SER A 110 -2.42 12.67 5.32
N LEU A 111 -1.96 11.47 4.95
CA LEU A 111 -2.20 10.26 5.71
C LEU A 111 -0.95 9.95 6.55
N SER A 112 -1.09 9.92 7.88
CA SER A 112 0.01 9.55 8.77
C SER A 112 0.15 8.02 8.82
N PRO A 113 1.32 7.46 8.46
CA PRO A 113 1.63 6.06 8.68
C PRO A 113 1.52 5.68 10.15
N ASP A 114 1.10 4.45 10.43
CA ASP A 114 1.14 3.94 11.80
C ASP A 114 2.57 3.60 12.23
N GLN A 115 2.75 3.40 13.53
CA GLN A 115 4.06 3.08 14.11
C GLN A 115 4.66 1.80 13.49
N LEU A 116 3.82 0.84 13.12
CA LEU A 116 4.27 -0.41 12.50
C LEU A 116 4.88 -0.14 11.13
N THR A 117 4.20 0.64 10.28
CA THR A 117 4.66 1.02 8.94
C THR A 117 6.03 1.69 8.99
N TYR A 118 6.20 2.67 9.89
CA TYR A 118 7.50 3.32 10.09
C TYR A 118 8.57 2.33 10.56
N LYS A 119 8.24 1.54 11.60
CA LYS A 119 9.18 0.59 12.18
C LYS A 119 9.66 -0.43 11.14
N THR A 120 8.77 -0.96 10.31
CA THR A 120 9.12 -1.92 9.25
C THR A 120 10.18 -1.35 8.32
N VAL A 121 10.00 -0.13 7.79
CA VAL A 121 11.00 0.47 6.88
C VAL A 121 12.34 0.69 7.59
N MET A 122 12.30 1.18 8.83
CA MET A 122 13.50 1.49 9.64
C MET A 122 14.31 0.25 10.02
N GLU A 123 13.64 -0.81 10.47
CA GLU A 123 14.30 -2.05 10.88
C GLU A 123 14.97 -2.73 9.70
N GLU A 124 14.30 -2.80 8.55
CA GLU A 124 14.86 -3.47 7.39
C GLU A 124 16.03 -2.70 6.77
N LEU A 125 15.95 -1.37 6.64
CA LEU A 125 17.08 -0.55 6.19
C LEU A 125 18.31 -0.73 7.09
N SER A 126 18.12 -0.81 8.41
CA SER A 126 19.22 -1.05 9.35
C SER A 126 19.84 -2.44 9.16
N ARG A 127 19.02 -3.49 8.96
CA ARG A 127 19.52 -4.86 8.70
C ARG A 127 20.31 -4.99 7.40
N GLU A 128 20.09 -4.10 6.43
CA GLU A 128 20.90 -4.02 5.22
C GLU A 128 22.22 -3.25 5.38
N GLY A 129 22.52 -2.76 6.58
CA GLY A 129 23.69 -1.91 6.83
C GLY A 129 23.50 -0.47 6.37
N ARG A 130 22.26 -0.02 6.13
CA ARG A 130 21.92 1.36 5.71
C ARG A 130 21.38 2.18 6.87
N GLY A 131 21.98 2.03 8.05
CA GLY A 131 21.58 2.72 9.28
C GLY A 131 21.54 4.24 9.13
N ASP A 132 22.59 4.84 8.56
CA ASP A 132 22.68 6.28 8.35
C ASP A 132 21.51 6.81 7.51
N TYR A 133 21.18 6.12 6.42
CA TYR A 133 20.02 6.45 5.59
C TYR A 133 18.70 6.29 6.36
N ALA A 134 18.59 5.29 7.23
CA ALA A 134 17.41 5.12 8.07
C ALA A 134 17.25 6.28 9.08
N PHE A 135 18.35 6.81 9.65
CA PHE A 135 18.30 8.01 10.49
C PHE A 135 17.87 9.25 9.70
N GLU A 136 18.43 9.47 8.50
CA GLU A 136 18.03 10.57 7.62
C GLU A 136 16.55 10.48 7.25
N LEU A 137 16.07 9.27 6.94
CA LEU A 137 14.69 9.02 6.57
C LEU A 137 13.73 9.27 7.75
N LEU A 138 14.13 8.96 8.98
CA LEU A 138 13.33 9.27 10.18
C LEU A 138 13.14 10.78 10.36
N GLU A 139 14.20 11.57 10.11
CA GLU A 139 14.11 13.03 10.13
C GLU A 139 13.19 13.55 9.02
N GLU A 140 13.25 12.95 7.84
CA GLU A 140 12.36 13.31 6.73
C GLU A 140 10.90 12.99 7.04
N PHE A 141 10.62 11.80 7.59
CA PHE A 141 9.29 11.43 8.06
C PHE A 141 8.78 12.39 9.12
N LYS A 142 9.61 12.81 10.07
CA LYS A 142 9.22 13.78 11.09
C LYS A 142 8.90 15.17 10.50
N LYS A 143 9.58 15.57 9.44
CA LYS A 143 9.32 16.85 8.74
C LYS A 143 8.01 16.82 7.96
N ARG A 144 7.71 15.71 7.28
CA ARG A 144 6.49 15.56 6.45
C ARG A 144 5.26 15.18 7.29
N ASP A 145 5.43 14.39 8.34
CA ASP A 145 4.37 13.97 9.25
C ASP A 145 4.28 14.86 10.49
N SER A 146 3.49 15.92 10.39
CA SER A 146 3.20 16.79 11.55
C SER A 146 2.46 16.07 12.69
N LEU A 147 1.83 14.93 12.42
CA LEU A 147 1.10 14.13 13.42
C LEU A 147 2.01 13.12 14.14
N MET A 148 3.22 12.89 13.65
CA MET A 148 4.18 12.03 14.33
C MET A 148 4.53 12.62 15.70
N ASN A 149 4.00 12.03 16.76
CA ASN A 149 4.26 12.51 18.11
C ASN A 149 5.67 12.14 18.60
N GLU A 150 6.12 12.82 19.66
CA GLU A 150 7.45 12.65 20.24
C GLU A 150 7.71 11.21 20.73
N LYS A 151 6.67 10.51 21.21
CA LYS A 151 6.77 9.12 21.67
C LYS A 151 7.09 8.18 20.51
N THR A 152 6.40 8.32 19.37
CA THR A 152 6.65 7.54 18.16
C THR A 152 8.06 7.80 17.64
N TYR A 153 8.45 9.08 17.50
CA TYR A 153 9.79 9.45 17.05
C TYR A 153 10.89 8.87 17.94
N LYS A 154 10.80 9.04 19.27
CA LYS A 154 11.76 8.46 20.23
C LYS A 154 11.82 6.93 20.15
N SER A 155 10.67 6.28 19.97
CA SER A 155 10.62 4.83 19.81
C SER A 155 11.38 4.37 18.56
N LEU A 156 11.17 5.03 17.42
CA LEU A 156 11.85 4.69 16.16
C LEU A 156 13.34 5.00 16.24
N LEU A 157 13.72 6.13 16.82
CA LEU A 157 15.12 6.52 17.03
C LEU A 157 15.86 5.49 17.89
N ASN A 158 15.25 5.03 18.99
CA ASN A 158 15.81 3.97 19.83
C ASN A 158 15.95 2.64 19.09
N THR A 159 14.98 2.29 18.22
CA THR A 159 15.07 1.10 17.36
C THR A 159 16.27 1.20 16.44
N LEU A 160 16.51 2.35 15.80
CA LEU A 160 17.68 2.54 14.94
C LEU A 160 19.00 2.44 15.72
N TYR A 161 19.10 3.07 16.89
CA TYR A 161 20.31 2.95 17.72
C TYR A 161 20.61 1.53 18.18
N PHE A 162 19.57 0.73 18.45
CA PHE A 162 19.75 -0.66 18.87
C PHE A 162 20.20 -1.54 17.70
N LEU A 163 19.66 -1.33 16.50
CA LEU A 163 19.96 -2.15 15.33
C LEU A 163 21.32 -1.86 14.69
N ASN A 164 21.86 -0.65 14.87
CA ASN A 164 23.13 -0.24 14.28
C ASN A 164 24.29 -0.26 15.30
N LYS A 165 24.20 -1.10 16.33
CA LYS A 165 25.14 -1.12 17.46
C LYS A 165 26.31 -2.11 17.32
N ASP A 166 26.50 -2.72 16.16
CA ASP A 166 27.59 -3.67 15.87
C ASP A 166 28.46 -3.17 14.71
#